data_AF-A0A8C4GHZ2-F1
#
_entry.id   AF-A0A8C4GHZ2-F1
#
_cell.length_a   1.000
_cell.length_b   1.000
_cell.length_c   1.000
_cell.angle_alpha   90.00
_cell.angle_beta   90.00
_cell.angle_gamma   90.00
#
_symmetry.space_group_name_H-M   'P 1'
#
loop_
_entity.id
_entity.type
_entity.pdbx_description
1 polymer ?
#
loop_
_entity_poly.entity_id
_entity_poly.type
_entity_poly.pdbx_seq_one_letter_code
_entity_poly.pdbx_strand_id
1 'polypeptide(L)'
;MKESWGREDHRKCTVPLGMMMLLIAAWSVLSLANQTEMALTLMNTEMSAIRTAVIQHRLALDIILAEKGGICKILNVSCCFYVPDEYENITNITKHMQDAIRPTPVADDSWGRPLQQTKGCERGVPQV
;
A
#
# COMPACT_ATOMS: atom_id res chain seq x y z
N MET A 1 -21.07 -8.71 -43.67
CA MET A 1 -22.31 -9.50 -43.50
C MET A 1 -21.94 -10.97 -43.52
N LYS A 2 -22.59 -11.80 -42.67
CA LYS A 2 -22.59 -13.29 -42.73
C LYS A 2 -21.20 -13.96 -42.52
N GLU A 3 -20.98 -14.93 -41.64
CA GLU A 3 -21.77 -15.59 -40.56
C GLU A 3 -20.82 -15.86 -39.35
N SER A 4 -21.03 -16.73 -38.34
CA SER A 4 -22.01 -17.82 -38.12
C SER A 4 -22.15 -18.25 -36.64
N TRP A 5 -22.80 -19.41 -36.43
CA TRP A 5 -23.26 -20.04 -35.19
C TRP A 5 -22.17 -20.50 -34.19
N GLY A 6 -22.52 -20.60 -32.89
CA GLY A 6 -21.88 -21.62 -32.03
C GLY A 6 -21.94 -21.51 -30.50
N ARG A 7 -23.11 -21.73 -29.88
CA ARG A 7 -23.27 -22.33 -28.53
C ARG A 7 -22.50 -21.67 -27.36
N GLU A 8 -23.17 -20.74 -26.67
CA GLU A 8 -22.74 -20.21 -25.36
C GLU A 8 -22.98 -21.22 -24.23
N ASP A 9 -22.13 -22.26 -24.18
CA ASP A 9 -22.05 -23.15 -23.02
C ASP A 9 -21.43 -22.39 -21.84
N HIS A 10 -22.31 -21.79 -21.03
CA HIS A 10 -21.99 -21.27 -19.71
C HIS A 10 -21.53 -22.41 -18.79
N ARG A 11 -20.27 -22.83 -18.95
CA ARG A 11 -19.52 -23.57 -17.92
C ARG A 11 -19.37 -22.66 -16.71
N LYS A 12 -20.41 -22.62 -15.88
CA LYS A 12 -20.36 -22.08 -14.53
C LYS A 12 -19.27 -22.86 -13.80
N CYS A 13 -18.09 -22.26 -13.64
CA CYS A 13 -17.05 -22.73 -12.74
C CYS A 13 -17.62 -22.65 -11.32
N THR A 14 -18.34 -23.70 -10.94
CA THR A 14 -19.07 -23.83 -9.67
C THR A 14 -18.04 -24.16 -8.61
N VAL A 15 -17.32 -23.12 -8.16
CA VAL A 15 -16.47 -23.23 -6.97
C VAL A 15 -17.35 -23.66 -5.79
N PRO A 16 -16.97 -24.73 -5.05
CA PRO A 16 -17.75 -25.16 -3.90
C PRO A 16 -17.83 -24.04 -2.86
N LEU A 17 -18.92 -24.02 -2.08
CA LEU A 17 -19.23 -22.91 -1.16
C LEU A 17 -18.06 -22.59 -0.20
N GLY A 18 -17.31 -23.61 0.24
CA GLY A 18 -16.11 -23.45 1.06
C GLY A 18 -14.93 -22.78 0.33
N MET A 19 -14.74 -23.04 -0.96
CA MET A 19 -13.75 -22.31 -1.77
C MET A 19 -14.17 -20.86 -2.02
N MET A 20 -15.47 -20.59 -2.20
CA MET A 20 -15.97 -19.23 -2.35
C MET A 20 -15.64 -18.36 -1.12
N MET A 21 -15.86 -18.88 0.09
CA MET A 21 -15.49 -18.18 1.34
C MET A 21 -13.98 -17.92 1.44
N LEU A 22 -13.14 -18.88 1.05
CA LEU A 22 -11.69 -18.73 1.07
C LEU A 22 -11.19 -17.69 0.05
N LEU A 23 -11.80 -17.62 -1.14
CA LEU A 23 -11.48 -16.60 -2.15
C LEU A 23 -11.90 -15.19 -1.70
N ILE A 24 -13.08 -15.04 -1.07
CA ILE A 24 -13.54 -13.76 -0.51
C ILE A 24 -12.58 -13.31 0.60
N ALA A 25 -12.18 -14.21 1.50
CA ALA A 25 -11.22 -13.90 2.57
C ALA A 25 -9.87 -13.44 2.00
N ALA A 26 -9.29 -14.18 1.04
CA ALA A 26 -8.03 -13.82 0.39
C ALA A 26 -8.11 -12.46 -0.32
N TRP A 27 -9.21 -12.19 -1.05
CA TRP A 27 -9.41 -10.90 -1.72
C TRP A 27 -9.58 -9.75 -0.73
N SER A 28 -10.26 -9.96 0.40
CA SER A 28 -10.41 -8.92 1.43
C SER A 28 -9.08 -8.50 2.05
N VAL A 29 -8.17 -9.45 2.29
CA VAL A 29 -6.81 -9.17 2.80
C VAL A 29 -5.97 -8.44 1.74
N LEU A 30 -6.04 -8.85 0.47
CA LEU A 30 -5.34 -8.17 -0.63
C LEU A 30 -5.83 -6.73 -0.81
N SER A 31 -7.14 -6.51 -0.75
CA SER A 31 -7.76 -5.19 -0.83
C SER A 31 -7.34 -4.31 0.35
N LEU A 32 -7.39 -4.84 1.57
CA LEU A 32 -6.93 -4.15 2.78
C LEU A 32 -5.45 -3.77 2.70
N ALA A 33 -4.58 -4.68 2.24
CA ALA A 33 -3.15 -4.41 2.08
C ALA A 33 -2.91 -3.26 1.09
N ASN A 34 -3.60 -3.28 -0.05
CA ASN A 34 -3.54 -2.21 -1.06
C ASN A 34 -4.04 -0.85 -0.53
N GLN A 35 -5.11 -0.82 0.27
CA GLN A 35 -5.57 0.44 0.90
C GLN A 35 -4.61 0.91 2.02
N THR A 36 -4.00 -0.01 2.76
CA THR A 36 -3.06 0.29 3.84
C THR A 36 -1.74 0.86 3.30
N GLU A 37 -1.26 0.32 2.17
CA GLU A 37 -0.09 0.82 1.44
C GLU A 37 -0.30 2.28 1.02
N MET A 38 -1.41 2.58 0.35
CA MET A 38 -1.77 3.95 -0.03
C MET A 38 -1.86 4.88 1.19
N ALA A 39 -2.57 4.47 2.25
CA ALA A 39 -2.68 5.26 3.47
C ALA A 39 -1.31 5.58 4.08
N LEU A 40 -0.39 4.62 4.10
CA LEU A 40 0.96 4.80 4.61
C LEU A 40 1.77 5.81 3.76
N THR A 41 1.61 5.82 2.43
CA THR A 41 2.27 6.85 1.59
C THR A 41 1.80 8.26 1.90
N LEU A 42 0.47 8.47 2.02
CA LEU A 42 -0.10 9.78 2.36
C LEU A 42 0.37 10.24 3.74
N MET A 43 0.30 9.37 4.75
CA MET A 43 0.76 9.68 6.10
C MET A 43 2.26 10.01 6.12
N ASN A 44 3.08 9.35 5.31
CA ASN A 44 4.51 9.64 5.21
C ASN A 44 4.79 11.04 4.62
N THR A 45 4.06 11.43 3.57
CA THR A 45 4.16 12.78 2.99
C THR A 45 3.71 13.87 3.97
N GLU A 46 2.59 13.66 4.66
CA GLU A 46 2.09 14.60 5.69
C GLU A 46 3.06 14.72 6.87
N MET A 47 3.62 13.59 7.36
CA MET A 47 4.58 13.59 8.47
C MET A 47 5.85 14.39 8.13
N SER A 48 6.33 14.32 6.90
CA SER A 48 7.48 15.12 6.42
C SER A 48 7.18 16.62 6.38
N ALA A 49 5.97 17.00 5.92
CA ALA A 49 5.50 18.39 5.93
C ALA A 49 5.34 18.92 7.37
N ILE A 50 4.70 18.16 8.26
CA ILE A 50 4.53 18.49 9.68
C ILE A 50 5.89 18.65 10.37
N ARG A 51 6.85 17.75 10.13
CA ARG A 51 8.21 17.83 10.67
C ARG A 51 8.90 19.13 10.24
N THR A 52 8.79 19.50 8.96
CA THR A 52 9.33 20.76 8.44
C THR A 52 8.68 21.97 9.13
N ALA A 53 7.35 21.98 9.25
CA ALA A 53 6.61 23.05 9.94
C ALA A 53 7.01 23.17 11.42
N VAL A 54 7.12 22.05 12.15
CA VAL A 54 7.52 22.04 13.57
C VAL A 54 8.94 22.58 13.77
N ILE A 55 9.88 22.24 12.88
CA ILE A 55 11.25 22.79 12.90
C ILE A 55 11.22 24.31 12.65
N GLN A 56 10.46 24.78 11.65
CA GLN A 56 10.30 26.21 11.36
C GLN A 56 9.65 26.97 12.53
N HIS A 57 8.58 26.44 13.12
CA HIS A 57 7.93 27.02 14.29
C HIS A 57 8.88 27.11 15.49
N ARG A 58 9.71 26.09 15.73
CA ARG A 58 10.72 26.13 16.79
C ARG A 58 11.75 27.23 16.55
N LEU A 59 12.28 27.34 15.32
CA LEU A 59 13.23 28.39 14.96
C LEU A 59 12.64 29.80 15.11
N ALA A 60 11.39 29.99 14.69
CA ALA A 60 10.68 31.26 14.86
C ALA A 60 10.48 31.61 16.35
N LEU A 61 10.12 30.64 17.19
CA LEU A 61 10.00 30.83 18.63
C LEU A 61 11.36 31.11 19.28
N ASP A 62 12.44 30.42 18.90
CA ASP A 62 13.78 30.70 19.41
C ASP A 62 14.29 32.10 19.03
N ILE A 63 13.92 32.63 17.85
CA ILE A 63 14.18 34.02 17.45
C ILE A 63 13.38 35.02 18.32
N ILE A 64 12.06 34.83 18.46
CA ILE A 64 11.18 35.70 19.26
C ILE A 64 11.62 35.71 20.73
N LEU A 65 12.12 34.58 21.23
CA LEU A 65 12.51 34.39 22.62
C LEU A 65 14.02 34.58 22.85
N ALA A 66 14.78 35.06 21.86
CA ALA A 66 16.24 35.20 21.92
C ALA A 66 16.69 36.04 23.13
N GLU A 67 16.02 37.17 23.42
CA GLU A 67 16.30 38.01 24.59
C GLU A 67 16.11 37.30 25.94
N LYS A 68 15.25 36.27 25.99
CA LYS A 68 15.00 35.44 27.17
C LYS A 68 15.88 34.19 27.20
N GLY A 69 16.78 34.01 26.22
CA GLY A 69 17.64 32.84 26.05
C GLY A 69 16.98 31.67 25.33
N GLY A 70 16.02 31.95 24.44
CA GLY A 70 15.32 30.95 23.62
C GLY A 70 14.26 30.15 24.36
N ILE A 71 13.57 29.29 23.63
CA ILE A 71 12.50 28.43 24.17
C ILE A 71 13.02 27.50 25.27
N CYS A 72 14.30 27.13 25.17
CA CYS A 72 15.00 26.25 26.10
C CYS A 72 15.02 26.78 27.54
N LYS A 73 15.45 28.04 27.68
CA LYS A 73 15.69 28.68 28.97
C LYS A 73 14.38 29.08 29.65
N ILE A 74 13.35 29.41 28.87
CA ILE A 74 12.00 29.69 29.38
C ILE A 74 11.32 28.42 29.89
N LEU A 75 11.41 27.31 29.15
CA LEU A 75 10.82 26.03 29.57
C LEU A 75 11.63 25.33 30.67
N ASN A 76 12.86 25.78 30.94
CA ASN A 76 13.78 25.22 31.93
C ASN A 76 14.03 23.70 31.73
N VAL A 77 14.15 23.28 30.46
CA VAL A 77 14.41 21.89 30.04
C VAL A 77 15.76 21.79 29.32
N SER A 78 16.39 20.62 29.35
CA SER A 78 17.59 20.33 28.57
C SER A 78 17.26 20.24 27.07
N CYS A 79 17.89 21.06 26.22
CA CYS A 79 17.60 21.03 24.78
C CYS A 79 18.47 20.07 23.97
N CYS A 80 17.87 18.93 23.65
CA CYS A 80 18.12 18.24 22.40
C CYS A 80 16.75 18.06 21.71
N PHE A 81 16.50 18.80 20.62
CA PHE A 81 15.31 18.60 19.80
C PHE A 81 15.72 18.02 18.46
N TYR A 82 15.61 16.71 18.36
CA TYR A 82 15.84 15.94 17.16
C TYR A 82 14.54 15.24 16.78
N VAL A 83 13.99 15.61 15.62
CA VAL A 83 12.89 14.84 15.01
C VAL A 83 13.54 13.93 13.97
N PRO A 84 13.46 12.59 14.09
CA PRO A 84 14.06 11.67 13.13
C PRO A 84 13.45 11.83 11.74
N ASP A 85 14.19 11.46 10.70
CA ASP A 85 13.68 11.37 9.34
C ASP A 85 13.42 9.91 8.99
N GLU A 86 12.15 9.50 9.06
CA GLU A 86 11.74 8.15 8.70
C GLU A 86 11.18 8.07 7.27
N TYR A 87 11.26 9.17 6.49
CA TYR A 87 10.60 9.24 5.19
C TYR A 87 11.09 8.17 4.22
N GLU A 88 12.40 7.95 4.12
CA GLU A 88 12.98 6.90 3.28
C GLU A 88 12.68 5.49 3.81
N ASN A 89 12.74 5.29 5.13
CA ASN A 89 12.46 4.02 5.79
C ASN A 89 11.01 3.57 5.54
N ILE A 90 10.05 4.47 5.75
CA ILE A 90 8.63 4.22 5.50
C ILE A 90 8.38 4.00 4.00
N THR A 91 9.01 4.80 3.11
CA THR A 91 8.93 4.60 1.65
C THR A 91 9.44 3.21 1.23
N ASN A 92 10.48 2.69 1.88
CA ASN A 92 11.02 1.37 1.61
C ASN A 92 10.06 0.25 2.09
N ILE A 93 9.45 0.42 3.27
CA ILE A 93 8.41 -0.48 3.79
C ILE A 93 7.21 -0.54 2.84
N THR A 94 6.73 0.63 2.38
CA THR A 94 5.66 0.72 1.38
C THR A 94 6.02 -0.01 0.08
N LYS A 95 7.23 0.18 -0.46
CA LYS A 95 7.67 -0.56 -1.67
C LYS A 95 7.64 -2.08 -1.46
N HIS A 96 8.10 -2.55 -0.30
CA HIS A 96 8.02 -3.97 0.05
C HIS A 96 6.56 -4.46 0.18
N MET A 97 5.62 -3.62 0.65
CA MET A 97 4.19 -3.93 0.60
C MET A 97 3.68 -4.04 -0.85
N GLN A 98 4.03 -3.09 -1.73
CA GLN A 98 3.64 -3.12 -3.15
C GLN A 98 4.14 -4.40 -3.85
N ASP A 99 5.39 -4.80 -3.61
CA ASP A 99 5.96 -6.01 -4.20
C ASP A 99 5.34 -7.31 -3.62
N ALA A 100 4.88 -7.30 -2.37
CA ALA A 100 4.15 -8.42 -1.77
C ALA A 100 2.66 -8.50 -2.22
N ILE A 101 2.04 -7.36 -2.57
CA ILE A 101 0.68 -7.27 -3.13
C ILE A 101 0.65 -7.73 -4.59
N ARG A 102 1.74 -7.50 -5.33
CA ARG A 102 1.85 -7.92 -6.73
C ARG A 102 1.74 -9.43 -6.85
N PRO A 103 0.90 -9.96 -7.76
CA PRO A 103 0.90 -11.38 -8.05
C PRO A 103 2.28 -11.75 -8.62
N THR A 104 3.01 -12.58 -7.90
CA THR A 104 4.25 -13.18 -8.40
C THR A 104 3.97 -13.80 -9.77
N PRO A 105 4.83 -13.60 -10.79
CA PRO A 105 4.78 -14.43 -11.99
C PRO A 105 4.75 -15.88 -11.54
N VAL A 106 3.77 -16.65 -12.03
CA VAL A 106 3.64 -18.07 -11.67
C VAL A 106 4.97 -18.73 -12.06
N ALA A 107 5.78 -19.08 -11.06
CA ALA A 107 6.96 -19.88 -11.31
C ALA A 107 6.49 -21.17 -11.99
N ASP A 108 7.19 -21.62 -13.05
CA ASP A 108 6.98 -22.96 -13.61
C ASP A 108 7.61 -23.99 -12.67
N ASP A 109 7.12 -24.02 -11.43
CA ASP A 109 7.27 -25.16 -10.56
C ASP A 109 6.25 -26.24 -10.97
N SER A 110 6.59 -27.49 -10.69
CA SER A 110 5.74 -28.62 -11.10
C SER A 110 4.38 -28.66 -10.41
N TRP A 111 4.12 -27.77 -9.47
CA TRP A 111 2.95 -27.76 -8.59
C TRP A 111 1.92 -26.69 -9.01
N GLY A 112 2.34 -25.64 -9.71
CA GLY A 112 1.46 -24.61 -10.28
C GLY A 112 0.71 -25.03 -11.56
N ARG A 113 1.18 -26.07 -12.28
CA ARG A 113 0.56 -26.51 -13.56
C ARG A 113 -0.94 -26.87 -13.48
N PRO A 114 -1.45 -27.59 -12.45
CA PRO A 114 -2.89 -27.83 -12.30
C PRO A 114 -3.73 -26.54 -12.16
N LEU A 115 -3.16 -25.48 -11.59
CA LEU A 115 -3.83 -24.17 -11.48
C LEU A 115 -3.80 -23.42 -12.82
N GLN A 116 -2.77 -23.62 -13.66
CA GLN A 116 -2.75 -23.10 -15.02
C GLN A 116 -3.84 -23.73 -15.91
N GLN A 117 -4.19 -25.01 -15.72
CA GLN A 117 -5.35 -25.62 -16.40
C GLN A 117 -6.67 -24.87 -16.13
N THR A 118 -6.83 -24.25 -14.96
CA THR A 118 -8.06 -23.48 -14.62
C THR A 118 -8.16 -22.13 -15.34
N LYS A 119 -7.08 -21.62 -15.96
CA LYS A 119 -7.14 -20.41 -16.80
C LYS A 119 -8.02 -20.58 -18.04
N GLY A 120 -8.39 -21.81 -18.42
CA GLY A 120 -9.46 -22.07 -19.39
C GLY A 120 -10.87 -21.57 -18.97
N CYS A 121 -11.03 -21.05 -17.75
CA CYS A 121 -12.26 -20.39 -17.28
C CYS A 121 -12.13 -18.85 -17.14
N GLU A 122 -10.94 -18.27 -17.32
CA GLU A 122 -10.71 -16.82 -17.26
C GLU A 122 -10.90 -16.20 -18.65
N ARG A 123 -11.98 -15.42 -18.79
CA ARG A 123 -12.38 -14.76 -20.05
C ARG A 123 -11.39 -13.66 -20.47
N GLY A 124 -11.40 -13.35 -21.76
CA GLY A 124 -10.74 -12.16 -22.29
C GLY A 124 -11.19 -10.91 -21.53
N VAL A 125 -10.21 -10.12 -21.10
CA VAL A 125 -10.40 -8.77 -20.57
C VAL A 125 -10.92 -7.91 -21.74
N PRO A 126 -12.01 -7.13 -21.56
CA PRO A 126 -12.36 -6.11 -22.53
C PRO A 126 -11.25 -5.04 -22.51
N GLN A 127 -10.41 -5.02 -23.54
CA GLN A 127 -9.60 -3.86 -23.85
C GLN A 127 -10.55 -2.74 -24.31
N VAL A 128 -10.35 -1.54 -23.78
CA VAL A 128 -11.00 -0.30 -24.25
C VAL A 128 -10.39 0.12 -25.58
#